data_AF-A0AAU8C626-F1
#
_entry.id   AF-A0AAU8C626-F1
#
_cell.length_a   1.000
_cell.length_b   1.000
_cell.length_c   1.000
_cell.angle_alpha   90.00
_cell.angle_beta   90.00
_cell.angle_gamma   90.00
#
_symmetry.space_group_name_H-M   'P 1'
#
loop_
_entity.id
_entity.type
_entity.pdbx_description
1 polymer ?
#
loop_
_entity_poly.entity_id
_entity_poly.type
_entity_poly.pdbx_seq_one_letter_code
_entity_poly.pdbx_strand_id
1 'polypeptide(L)'
;MIRAFILLMFLASCGRPLTQNELLFAGDIMGDTLNYPKVRLHDGSPSRGVTMTRKARPRTTCRERILPPEKVGEVITTKPAAVALWNTVLFDEDWYLDDYLPDYPDRVGLIAAMIFAHELTHIWQWQNRKTTGYSPLRAAFEHGGGADPYLFDLESDPKFLDFAFEQQGSIVEEFVCCRALDPQAPRTKRLHALISQEMPVAPLPQSRPYAVRMPWDGVEVNGICS
;
A
#
# COMPACT_ATOMS: atom_id res chain seq x y z
N MET A 1 5.15 -10.46 38.71
CA MET A 1 5.57 -9.32 37.86
C MET A 1 6.34 -9.76 36.62
N ILE A 2 7.44 -10.53 36.74
CA ILE A 2 8.22 -11.02 35.58
C ILE A 2 7.38 -11.88 34.62
N ARG A 3 6.53 -12.79 35.13
CA ARG A 3 5.66 -13.64 34.29
C ARG A 3 4.60 -12.86 33.48
N ALA A 4 4.03 -11.81 34.06
CA ALA A 4 3.08 -10.94 33.36
C ALA A 4 3.79 -10.08 32.32
N PHE A 5 5.02 -9.64 32.60
CA PHE A 5 5.84 -8.89 31.66
C PHE A 5 6.28 -9.74 30.46
N ILE A 6 6.65 -10.99 30.70
CA ILE A 6 6.96 -11.97 29.64
C ILE A 6 5.70 -12.26 28.80
N LEU A 7 4.54 -12.47 29.43
CA LEU A 7 3.27 -12.68 28.72
C LEU A 7 2.88 -11.46 27.86
N LEU A 8 3.06 -10.25 28.38
CA LEU A 8 2.85 -8.99 27.65
C LEU A 8 3.84 -8.80 26.51
N MET A 9 5.10 -9.26 26.65
CA MET A 9 6.08 -9.26 25.57
C MET A 9 5.74 -10.27 24.46
N PHE A 10 5.22 -11.45 24.80
CA PHE A 10 4.71 -12.42 23.83
C PHE A 10 3.45 -11.91 23.09
N LEU A 11 2.57 -11.18 23.78
CA LEU A 11 1.40 -10.55 23.14
C LEU A 11 1.80 -9.37 22.24
N ALA A 12 2.87 -8.65 22.56
CA ALA A 12 3.44 -7.61 21.71
C ALA A 12 4.24 -8.16 20.51
N SER A 13 4.47 -9.49 20.45
CA SER A 13 5.16 -10.18 19.35
C SER A 13 4.20 -10.94 18.42
N CYS A 14 2.89 -10.69 18.48
CA CYS A 14 1.97 -11.24 17.48
C CYS A 14 2.29 -10.61 16.11
N GLY A 15 2.95 -11.39 15.25
CA GLY A 15 3.38 -11.00 13.90
C GLY A 15 4.91 -10.95 13.77
N ARG A 16 5.41 -11.15 12.55
CA ARG A 16 6.83 -11.04 12.23
C ARG A 16 7.26 -9.58 12.06
N PRO A 17 8.51 -9.21 12.37
CA PRO A 17 9.07 -7.94 11.94
C PRO A 17 9.25 -7.89 10.41
N LEU A 18 9.56 -6.71 9.89
CA LEU A 18 9.96 -6.54 8.50
C LEU A 18 11.31 -7.23 8.24
N THR A 19 11.45 -7.83 7.05
CA THR A 19 12.74 -8.34 6.56
C THR A 19 13.69 -7.19 6.24
N GLN A 20 14.98 -7.48 6.06
CA GLN A 20 15.95 -6.44 5.70
C GLN A 20 15.59 -5.74 4.38
N ASN A 21 15.05 -6.47 3.41
CA ASN A 21 14.70 -5.91 2.12
C ASN A 21 13.38 -5.13 2.18
N GLU A 22 12.40 -5.59 2.94
CA GLU A 22 11.18 -4.84 3.25
C GLU A 22 11.49 -3.51 3.93
N LEU A 23 12.46 -3.48 4.87
CA LEU A 23 12.94 -2.26 5.52
C LEU A 23 13.56 -1.29 4.50
N LEU A 24 14.42 -1.78 3.61
CA LEU A 24 15.06 -0.95 2.59
C LEU A 24 14.03 -0.37 1.62
N PHE A 25 13.12 -1.20 1.11
CA PHE A 25 12.06 -0.76 0.21
C PHE A 25 11.11 0.24 0.87
N ALA A 26 10.70 0.01 2.12
CA ALA A 26 9.87 0.97 2.84
C ALA A 26 10.62 2.28 3.12
N GLY A 27 11.93 2.20 3.38
CA GLY A 27 12.82 3.35 3.55
C GLY A 27 12.85 4.29 2.34
N ASP A 28 12.77 3.75 1.12
CA ASP A 28 12.70 4.54 -0.12
C ASP A 28 11.43 5.40 -0.24
N ILE A 29 10.39 5.11 0.55
CA ILE A 29 9.10 5.82 0.50
C ILE A 29 8.92 6.66 1.77
N MET A 30 9.05 6.03 2.94
CA MET A 30 8.68 6.61 4.23
C MET A 30 9.88 7.17 5.00
N GLY A 31 11.12 6.84 4.61
CA GLY A 31 12.35 7.25 5.27
C GLY A 31 12.27 7.17 6.80
N ASP A 32 12.62 8.23 7.51
CA ASP A 32 12.62 8.27 8.98
C ASP A 32 11.25 8.60 9.61
N THR A 33 10.20 8.81 8.80
CA THR A 33 8.85 9.13 9.28
C THR A 33 8.08 7.91 9.78
N LEU A 34 8.62 6.71 9.60
CA LEU A 34 8.10 5.46 10.15
C LEU A 34 9.06 4.85 11.18
N ASN A 35 8.54 4.46 12.33
CA ASN A 35 9.23 3.67 13.34
C ASN A 35 9.15 2.18 12.99
N TYR A 36 10.02 1.72 12.09
CA TYR A 36 10.06 0.34 11.60
C TYR A 36 10.17 -0.75 12.68
N PRO A 37 10.95 -0.59 13.76
CA PRO A 37 11.03 -1.61 14.82
C PRO A 37 9.68 -1.97 15.46
N LYS A 38 8.67 -1.11 15.36
CA LYS A 38 7.31 -1.36 15.85
C LYS A 38 6.41 -2.07 14.86
N VAL A 39 6.74 -2.05 13.56
CA VAL A 39 5.91 -2.63 12.51
C VAL A 39 5.89 -4.16 12.64
N ARG A 40 4.70 -4.75 12.55
CA ARG A 40 4.49 -6.19 12.54
C ARG A 40 3.60 -6.60 11.39
N LEU A 41 3.93 -7.70 10.71
CA LEU A 41 3.05 -8.34 9.73
C LEU A 41 2.58 -9.67 10.30
N HIS A 42 1.29 -9.96 10.21
CA HIS A 42 0.70 -11.14 10.81
C HIS A 42 -0.16 -11.88 9.80
N ASP A 43 0.01 -13.19 9.74
CA ASP A 43 -0.86 -14.10 8.98
C ASP A 43 -2.11 -14.42 9.83
N GLY A 44 -3.27 -13.90 9.42
CA GLY A 44 -4.53 -14.18 10.11
C GLY A 44 -5.39 -12.94 10.32
N SER A 45 -5.84 -12.33 9.24
CA SER A 45 -6.87 -11.30 9.28
C SER A 45 -8.21 -11.87 9.77
N PRO A 46 -8.95 -11.16 10.65
CA PRO A 46 -10.32 -11.53 11.02
C PRO A 46 -11.33 -11.35 9.86
N SER A 47 -10.91 -10.83 8.71
CA SER A 47 -11.77 -10.54 7.55
C SER A 47 -12.12 -11.75 6.67
N ARG A 48 -11.72 -12.97 7.04
CA ARG A 48 -11.86 -14.20 6.23
C ARG A 48 -13.29 -14.51 5.75
N GLY A 49 -14.32 -13.96 6.42
CA GLY A 49 -15.73 -14.11 6.04
C GLY A 49 -16.37 -12.87 5.39
N VAL A 50 -15.62 -11.79 5.18
CA VAL A 50 -16.14 -10.53 4.67
C VAL A 50 -15.92 -10.46 3.16
N THR A 51 -16.99 -10.61 2.40
CA THR A 51 -17.01 -10.31 0.98
C THR A 51 -17.70 -8.98 0.73
N MET A 52 -17.14 -8.21 -0.18
CA MET A 52 -17.72 -6.95 -0.66
C MET A 52 -17.87 -7.00 -2.17
N THR A 53 -18.87 -6.30 -2.67
CA THR A 53 -19.11 -6.18 -4.11
C THR A 53 -18.74 -4.79 -4.58
N ARG A 54 -17.99 -4.70 -5.67
CA ARG A 54 -17.74 -3.44 -6.38
C ARG A 54 -18.07 -3.55 -7.85
N LYS A 55 -18.26 -2.41 -8.51
CA LYS A 55 -18.29 -2.37 -9.98
C LYS A 55 -16.86 -2.49 -10.52
N ALA A 56 -16.73 -2.93 -11.77
CA ALA A 56 -15.48 -2.82 -12.51
C ALA A 56 -14.95 -1.38 -12.48
N ARG A 57 -13.66 -1.21 -12.19
CA ARG A 57 -13.03 0.12 -12.06
C ARG A 57 -12.58 0.64 -13.44
N PRO A 58 -12.56 1.96 -13.66
CA PRO A 58 -11.94 2.52 -14.85
C PRO A 58 -10.45 2.14 -14.92
N ARG A 59 -9.96 1.72 -16.10
CA ARG A 59 -8.54 1.36 -16.31
C ARG A 59 -7.66 2.59 -16.59
N THR A 60 -7.72 3.56 -15.69
CA THR A 60 -7.00 4.84 -15.81
C THR A 60 -5.72 4.89 -14.97
N THR A 61 -5.58 4.01 -13.97
CA THR A 61 -4.41 3.93 -13.09
C THR A 61 -3.49 2.78 -13.50
N CYS A 62 -2.22 2.85 -13.10
CA CYS A 62 -1.26 1.77 -13.27
C CYS A 62 -1.79 0.47 -12.64
N ARG A 63 -2.31 0.55 -11.41
CA ARG A 63 -2.91 -0.61 -10.72
C ARG A 63 -3.98 -1.32 -11.54
N GLU A 64 -4.91 -0.59 -12.15
CA GLU A 64 -5.99 -1.20 -12.94
C GLU A 64 -5.52 -1.63 -14.35
N ARG A 65 -4.41 -1.07 -14.85
CA ARG A 65 -3.83 -1.40 -16.16
C ARG A 65 -2.92 -2.64 -16.11
N ILE A 66 -2.29 -2.93 -14.97
CA ILE A 66 -1.45 -4.12 -14.82
C ILE A 66 -2.24 -5.42 -14.64
N LEU A 67 -3.54 -5.36 -14.33
CA LEU A 67 -4.39 -6.53 -14.19
C LEU A 67 -5.10 -6.88 -15.51
N PRO A 68 -5.52 -8.14 -15.71
CA PRO A 68 -6.40 -8.51 -16.82
C PRO A 68 -7.65 -7.62 -16.87
N PRO A 69 -8.13 -7.23 -18.07
CA PRO A 69 -9.31 -6.38 -18.19
C PRO A 69 -10.56 -7.04 -17.60
N GLU A 70 -11.20 -6.34 -16.67
CA GLU A 70 -12.54 -6.66 -16.17
C GLU A 70 -13.62 -6.29 -17.20
N LYS A 71 -14.75 -7.00 -17.21
CA LYS A 71 -15.86 -6.63 -18.11
C LYS A 71 -16.58 -5.40 -17.57
N VAL A 72 -16.79 -4.40 -18.43
CA VAL A 72 -17.51 -3.17 -18.06
C VAL A 72 -18.93 -3.52 -17.60
N GLY A 73 -19.31 -3.03 -16.42
CA GLY A 73 -20.62 -3.28 -15.82
C GLY A 73 -20.73 -4.56 -14.98
N GLU A 74 -19.67 -5.37 -14.91
CA GLU A 74 -19.61 -6.54 -14.04
C GLU A 74 -19.55 -6.13 -12.55
N VAL A 75 -20.29 -6.87 -11.73
CA VAL A 75 -20.22 -6.78 -10.27
C VAL A 75 -19.23 -7.83 -9.80
N ILE A 76 -18.14 -7.37 -9.20
CA ILE A 76 -17.02 -8.20 -8.78
C ILE A 76 -17.14 -8.40 -7.27
N THR A 77 -17.13 -9.67 -6.86
CA THR A 77 -17.03 -10.04 -5.45
C THR A 77 -15.55 -10.11 -5.09
N THR A 78 -15.16 -9.33 -4.09
CA THR A 78 -13.79 -9.26 -3.59
C THR A 78 -13.76 -9.41 -2.08
N LYS A 79 -12.58 -9.68 -1.54
CA LYS A 79 -12.29 -9.69 -0.10
C LYS A 79 -11.15 -8.72 0.21
N PRO A 80 -11.10 -8.11 1.40
CA PRO A 80 -9.94 -7.34 1.84
C PRO A 80 -8.68 -8.22 1.85
N ALA A 81 -7.58 -7.69 1.34
CA ALA A 81 -6.28 -8.36 1.39
C ALA A 81 -5.66 -8.29 2.80
N ALA A 82 -5.92 -7.21 3.54
CA ALA A 82 -5.43 -7.02 4.89
C ALA A 82 -6.27 -6.01 5.68
N VAL A 83 -5.97 -5.90 6.97
CA VAL A 83 -6.43 -4.83 7.85
C VAL A 83 -5.24 -4.36 8.70
N ALA A 84 -4.97 -3.06 8.67
CA ALA A 84 -3.98 -2.43 9.54
C ALA A 84 -4.60 -1.99 10.88
N LEU A 85 -4.04 -2.47 11.99
CA LEU A 85 -4.42 -2.09 13.35
C LEU A 85 -3.17 -1.67 14.15
N TRP A 86 -3.14 -0.40 14.54
CA TRP A 86 -2.00 0.21 15.23
C TRP A 86 -0.68 0.07 14.45
N ASN A 87 0.22 -0.81 14.89
CA ASN A 87 1.50 -1.06 14.23
C ASN A 87 1.55 -2.43 13.53
N THR A 88 0.40 -3.10 13.42
CA THR A 88 0.32 -4.45 12.89
C THR A 88 -0.57 -4.48 11.66
N VAL A 89 -0.07 -5.06 10.57
CA VAL A 89 -0.89 -5.43 9.41
C VAL A 89 -1.29 -6.89 9.56
N LEU A 90 -2.59 -7.14 9.59
CA LEU A 90 -3.17 -8.48 9.59
C LEU A 90 -3.55 -8.84 8.16
N PHE A 91 -2.79 -9.72 7.51
CA PHE A 91 -3.08 -10.16 6.15
C PHE A 91 -4.06 -11.34 6.16
N ASP A 92 -4.91 -11.37 5.14
CA ASP A 92 -5.60 -12.61 4.75
C ASP A 92 -4.57 -13.66 4.31
N GLU A 93 -4.84 -14.94 4.59
CA GLU A 93 -3.88 -16.03 4.37
C GLU A 93 -3.45 -16.14 2.90
N ASP A 94 -4.35 -15.81 1.96
CA ASP A 94 -4.05 -15.89 0.52
C ASP A 94 -3.13 -14.75 0.05
N TRP A 95 -2.96 -13.72 0.89
CA TRP A 95 -2.15 -12.53 0.60
C TRP A 95 -0.86 -12.47 1.41
N TYR A 96 -0.77 -13.18 2.54
CA TYR A 96 0.41 -13.15 3.40
C TYR A 96 1.63 -13.80 2.72
N LEU A 97 2.77 -13.11 2.80
CA LEU A 97 4.08 -13.61 2.38
C LEU A 97 5.08 -13.53 3.52
N ASP A 98 5.97 -14.52 3.62
CA ASP A 98 7.09 -14.50 4.59
C ASP A 98 8.12 -13.40 4.29
N ASP A 99 8.22 -13.00 3.03
CA ASP A 99 8.97 -11.84 2.57
C ASP A 99 8.27 -11.27 1.32
N TYR A 100 7.84 -10.01 1.39
CA TYR A 100 7.22 -9.31 0.26
C TYR A 100 8.25 -8.85 -0.78
N LEU A 101 9.51 -8.68 -0.38
CA LEU A 101 10.59 -8.10 -1.19
C LEU A 101 11.87 -8.97 -1.16
N PRO A 102 11.82 -10.30 -1.39
CA PRO A 102 12.96 -11.19 -1.18
C PRO A 102 14.17 -10.88 -2.08
N ASP A 103 13.94 -10.30 -3.26
CA ASP A 103 14.96 -10.01 -4.27
C ASP A 103 15.31 -8.52 -4.41
N TYR A 104 14.78 -7.64 -3.54
CA TYR A 104 15.09 -6.20 -3.59
C TYR A 104 16.55 -5.97 -3.11
N PRO A 105 17.34 -5.07 -3.73
CA PRO A 105 16.96 -4.05 -4.71
C PRO A 105 17.02 -4.48 -6.18
N ASP A 106 17.38 -5.72 -6.49
CA ASP A 106 17.58 -6.14 -7.89
C ASP A 106 16.26 -6.40 -8.63
N ARG A 107 15.25 -6.93 -7.91
CA ARG A 107 13.94 -7.27 -8.45
C ARG A 107 12.82 -7.03 -7.45
N VAL A 108 11.64 -6.65 -7.93
CA VAL A 108 10.41 -6.65 -7.14
C VAL A 108 9.30 -7.47 -7.81
N GLY A 109 8.49 -8.14 -7.00
CA GLY A 109 7.17 -8.60 -7.41
C GLY A 109 6.19 -7.44 -7.34
N LEU A 110 5.63 -7.02 -8.47
CA LEU A 110 4.91 -5.75 -8.56
C LEU A 110 3.71 -5.68 -7.58
N ILE A 111 2.84 -6.69 -7.62
CA ILE A 111 1.66 -6.74 -6.74
C ILE A 111 2.06 -6.82 -5.26
N ALA A 112 3.08 -7.62 -4.93
CA ALA A 112 3.57 -7.75 -3.56
C ALA A 112 4.13 -6.42 -3.01
N ALA A 113 4.94 -5.72 -3.81
CA ALA A 113 5.48 -4.42 -3.44
C ALA A 113 4.39 -3.34 -3.28
N MET A 114 3.39 -3.36 -4.16
CA MET A 114 2.24 -2.45 -4.13
C MET A 114 1.41 -2.63 -2.87
N ILE A 115 0.91 -3.84 -2.59
CA ILE A 115 0.09 -4.08 -1.41
C ILE A 115 0.89 -3.85 -0.13
N PHE A 116 2.17 -4.23 -0.10
CA PHE A 116 3.04 -3.96 1.04
C PHE A 116 3.12 -2.46 1.36
N ALA A 117 3.37 -1.62 0.34
CA ALA A 117 3.45 -0.17 0.55
C ALA A 117 2.10 0.46 0.94
N HIS A 118 0.99 -0.03 0.37
CA HIS A 118 -0.37 0.36 0.75
C HIS A 118 -0.58 0.12 2.25
N GLU A 119 -0.35 -1.09 2.72
CA GLU A 119 -0.60 -1.45 4.11
C GLU A 119 0.34 -0.73 5.09
N LEU A 120 1.60 -0.53 4.71
CA LEU A 120 2.52 0.25 5.54
C LEU A 120 2.08 1.73 5.65
N THR A 121 1.36 2.25 4.67
CA THR A 121 0.83 3.62 4.72
C THR A 121 -0.17 3.77 5.86
N HIS A 122 -0.94 2.74 6.18
CA HIS A 122 -1.83 2.76 7.35
C HIS A 122 -1.06 2.72 8.68
N ILE A 123 0.05 2.00 8.74
CA ILE A 123 0.93 2.03 9.91
C ILE A 123 1.56 3.42 10.07
N TRP A 124 2.01 4.03 8.97
CA TRP A 124 2.50 5.41 8.96
C TRP A 124 1.43 6.38 9.44
N GLN A 125 0.19 6.26 8.96
CA GLN A 125 -0.95 7.09 9.38
C GLN A 125 -1.18 6.98 10.89
N TRP A 126 -1.15 5.77 11.44
CA TRP A 126 -1.31 5.54 12.87
C TRP A 126 -0.17 6.16 13.71
N GLN A 127 1.08 5.94 13.27
CA GLN A 127 2.25 6.46 13.98
C GLN A 127 2.30 7.99 13.96
N ASN A 128 1.84 8.60 12.87
CA ASN A 128 1.77 10.04 12.65
C ASN A 128 0.38 10.65 12.90
N ARG A 129 -0.50 9.95 13.65
CA ARG A 129 -1.90 10.35 13.90
C ARG A 129 -2.13 11.75 14.49
N LYS A 130 -1.11 12.35 15.09
CA LYS A 130 -1.17 13.76 15.54
C LYS A 130 -1.26 14.73 14.35
N THR A 131 -0.64 14.38 13.24
CA THR A 131 -0.65 15.14 11.98
C THR A 131 -1.78 14.67 11.08
N THR A 132 -1.93 13.35 10.89
CA THR A 132 -2.92 12.79 9.94
C THR A 132 -4.35 12.78 10.49
N GLY A 133 -4.53 12.94 11.81
CA GLY A 133 -5.83 12.79 12.47
C GLY A 133 -6.39 11.36 12.41
N TYR A 134 -5.55 10.36 12.13
CA TYR A 134 -5.95 8.97 12.00
C TYR A 134 -6.49 8.40 13.31
N SER A 135 -7.62 7.70 13.21
CA SER A 135 -8.10 6.78 14.24
C SER A 135 -8.84 5.63 13.57
N PRO A 136 -8.84 4.41 14.16
CA PRO A 136 -9.58 3.28 13.59
C PRO A 136 -11.06 3.59 13.35
N LEU A 137 -11.68 4.37 14.24
CA LEU A 137 -13.07 4.77 14.11
C LEU A 137 -13.29 5.70 12.91
N ARG A 138 -12.42 6.70 12.73
CA ARG A 138 -12.51 7.63 11.58
C ARG A 138 -12.29 6.89 10.26
N ALA A 139 -11.28 6.02 10.19
CA ALA A 139 -11.03 5.18 9.03
C ALA A 139 -12.25 4.32 8.68
N ALA A 140 -12.87 3.66 9.68
CA ALA A 140 -14.10 2.90 9.47
C ALA A 140 -15.27 3.76 8.95
N PHE A 141 -15.43 4.99 9.45
CA PHE A 141 -16.47 5.91 8.97
C PHE A 141 -16.27 6.36 7.51
N GLU A 142 -15.03 6.52 7.06
CA GLU A 142 -14.72 6.93 5.67
C GLU A 142 -15.19 5.87 4.64
N HIS A 143 -15.33 4.60 5.03
CA HIS A 143 -15.89 3.54 4.17
C HIS A 143 -17.42 3.58 3.99
N GLY A 144 -18.15 4.42 4.75
CA GLY A 144 -19.62 4.44 4.74
C GLY A 144 -20.27 5.16 3.55
N GLY A 145 -19.50 5.86 2.71
CA GLY A 145 -20.00 6.77 1.68
C GLY A 145 -20.43 6.15 0.34
N GLY A 146 -20.32 4.83 0.16
CA GLY A 146 -20.78 4.11 -1.04
C GLY A 146 -19.97 4.34 -2.33
N ALA A 147 -19.06 5.33 -2.36
CA ALA A 147 -18.06 5.48 -3.42
C ALA A 147 -16.89 4.51 -3.21
N ASP A 148 -16.25 4.06 -4.29
CA ASP A 148 -15.09 3.17 -4.22
C ASP A 148 -13.89 3.91 -3.60
N PRO A 149 -13.41 3.50 -2.40
CA PRO A 149 -12.43 4.26 -1.64
C PRO A 149 -11.03 4.28 -2.27
N TYR A 150 -10.82 3.51 -3.34
CA TYR A 150 -9.54 3.45 -4.06
C TYR A 150 -9.50 4.35 -5.31
N LEU A 151 -10.59 5.06 -5.63
CA LEU A 151 -10.62 6.03 -6.71
C LEU A 151 -10.22 7.41 -6.17
N PHE A 152 -9.29 8.07 -6.85
CA PHE A 152 -8.81 9.40 -6.52
C PHE A 152 -8.50 10.19 -7.79
N ASP A 153 -8.55 11.51 -7.67
CA ASP A 153 -8.17 12.45 -8.73
C ASP A 153 -7.01 13.32 -8.26
N LEU A 154 -6.06 13.57 -9.15
CA LEU A 154 -4.90 14.42 -8.92
C LEU A 154 -5.07 15.81 -9.57
N GLU A 155 -6.23 16.09 -10.17
CA GLU A 155 -6.58 17.43 -10.63
C GLU A 155 -6.70 18.38 -9.43
N SER A 156 -6.18 19.61 -9.56
CA SER A 156 -6.33 20.73 -8.59
C SER A 156 -5.29 20.88 -7.46
N ASP A 157 -4.02 20.49 -7.66
CA ASP A 157 -2.92 20.64 -6.66
C ASP A 157 -3.32 20.21 -5.22
N PRO A 158 -3.81 18.97 -5.05
CA PRO A 158 -4.32 18.52 -3.75
C PRO A 158 -3.19 18.34 -2.73
N LYS A 159 -3.53 18.37 -1.44
CA LYS A 159 -2.61 17.94 -0.38
C LYS A 159 -2.79 16.47 -0.08
N PHE A 160 -1.71 15.76 0.23
CA PHE A 160 -1.78 14.33 0.53
C PHE A 160 -2.74 14.02 1.69
N LEU A 161 -2.74 14.87 2.73
CA LEU A 161 -3.61 14.71 3.91
C LEU A 161 -5.09 15.07 3.69
N ASP A 162 -5.44 15.66 2.55
CA ASP A 162 -6.84 15.97 2.22
C ASP A 162 -7.59 14.75 1.65
N PHE A 163 -6.86 13.70 1.24
CA PHE A 163 -7.41 12.44 0.79
C PHE A 163 -7.86 11.56 1.96
N ALA A 164 -8.89 10.73 1.74
CA ALA A 164 -9.29 9.69 2.68
C ALA A 164 -8.15 8.70 2.95
N PHE A 165 -8.17 8.00 4.09
CA PHE A 165 -7.04 7.15 4.49
C PHE A 165 -6.75 6.01 3.51
N GLU A 166 -7.77 5.42 2.90
CA GLU A 166 -7.60 4.42 1.83
C GLU A 166 -7.11 5.03 0.52
N GLN A 167 -7.52 6.24 0.20
CA GLN A 167 -7.02 6.95 -0.97
C GLN A 167 -5.54 7.27 -0.82
N GLN A 168 -5.09 7.68 0.37
CA GLN A 168 -3.67 7.86 0.68
C GLN A 168 -2.87 6.57 0.46
N GLY A 169 -3.37 5.42 0.94
CA GLY A 169 -2.78 4.10 0.67
C GLY A 169 -2.72 3.81 -0.84
N SER A 170 -3.83 4.03 -1.54
CA SER A 170 -3.95 3.82 -3.00
C SER A 170 -3.01 4.71 -3.81
N ILE A 171 -2.75 5.94 -3.35
CA ILE A 171 -1.81 6.89 -3.96
C ILE A 171 -0.39 6.36 -3.84
N VAL A 172 0.00 5.83 -2.66
CA VAL A 172 1.32 5.21 -2.45
C VAL A 172 1.44 3.91 -3.26
N GLU A 173 0.39 3.09 -3.29
CA GLU A 173 0.29 1.87 -4.11
C GLU A 173 0.52 2.17 -5.60
N GLU A 174 -0.19 3.17 -6.12
CA GLU A 174 -0.07 3.63 -7.50
C GLU A 174 1.33 4.20 -7.79
N PHE A 175 1.90 4.96 -6.84
CA PHE A 175 3.27 5.47 -6.96
C PHE A 175 4.29 4.35 -7.10
N VAL A 176 4.18 3.27 -6.30
CA VAL A 176 5.06 2.10 -6.43
C VAL A 176 4.97 1.51 -7.84
N CYS A 177 3.75 1.35 -8.36
CA CYS A 177 3.54 0.84 -9.73
C CYS A 177 4.20 1.72 -10.78
N CYS A 178 3.97 3.04 -10.68
CA CYS A 178 4.49 3.99 -11.64
C CYS A 178 6.00 4.19 -11.55
N ARG A 179 6.58 4.24 -10.35
CA ARG A 179 8.04 4.30 -10.14
C ARG A 179 8.74 3.06 -10.70
N ALA A 180 8.12 1.89 -10.55
CA ALA A 180 8.65 0.62 -11.07
C ALA A 180 8.66 0.56 -12.60
N LEU A 181 7.56 0.99 -13.23
CA LEU A 181 7.30 0.72 -14.64
C LEU A 181 7.59 1.89 -15.58
N ASP A 182 7.35 3.12 -15.13
CA ASP A 182 7.47 4.33 -15.94
C ASP A 182 7.90 5.55 -15.07
N PRO A 183 9.14 5.53 -14.54
CA PRO A 183 9.58 6.46 -13.49
C PRO A 183 9.60 7.93 -13.90
N GLN A 184 9.64 8.21 -15.20
CA GLN A 184 9.74 9.57 -15.74
C GLN A 184 8.40 10.13 -16.24
N ALA A 185 7.32 9.35 -16.16
CA ALA A 185 6.02 9.77 -16.65
C ALA A 185 5.41 10.93 -15.84
N PRO A 186 4.53 11.74 -16.47
CA PRO A 186 3.88 12.86 -15.80
C PRO A 186 3.09 12.48 -14.55
N ARG A 187 2.39 11.33 -14.54
CA ARG A 187 1.66 10.85 -13.35
C ARG A 187 2.62 10.48 -12.23
N THR A 188 3.73 9.80 -12.54
CA THR A 188 4.76 9.42 -11.57
C THR A 188 5.35 10.64 -10.86
N LYS A 189 5.64 11.70 -11.61
CA LYS A 189 6.15 12.97 -11.05
C LYS A 189 5.13 13.65 -10.15
N ARG A 190 3.85 13.66 -10.53
CA ARG A 190 2.76 14.20 -9.71
C ARG A 190 2.58 13.43 -8.41
N LEU A 191 2.58 12.10 -8.48
CA LEU A 191 2.50 11.23 -7.30
C LEU A 191 3.70 11.42 -6.38
N HIS A 192 4.92 11.48 -6.93
CA HIS A 192 6.14 11.75 -6.16
C HIS A 192 6.03 13.08 -5.42
N ALA A 193 5.66 14.16 -6.12
CA ALA A 193 5.52 15.49 -5.52
C ALA A 193 4.44 15.52 -4.42
N LEU A 194 3.30 14.85 -4.64
CA LEU A 194 2.21 14.76 -3.68
C LEU A 194 2.62 14.03 -2.40
N ILE A 195 3.19 12.83 -2.52
CA ILE A 195 3.60 12.02 -1.36
C ILE A 195 4.77 12.69 -0.63
N SER A 196 5.65 13.37 -1.36
CA SER A 196 6.81 14.10 -0.82
C SER A 196 6.44 15.28 0.10
N GLN A 197 5.16 15.66 0.16
CA GLN A 197 4.68 16.65 1.12
C GLN A 197 4.78 16.13 2.56
N GLU A 198 4.62 14.82 2.77
CA GLU A 198 4.50 14.20 4.10
C GLU A 198 5.54 13.10 4.36
N MET A 199 6.07 12.47 3.31
CA MET A 199 7.07 11.41 3.42
C MET A 199 8.35 11.78 2.65
N PRO A 200 9.55 11.42 3.14
CA PRO A 200 10.81 11.69 2.47
C PRO A 200 11.08 10.70 1.33
N VAL A 201 10.22 10.68 0.32
CA VAL A 201 10.29 9.74 -0.80
C VAL A 201 11.60 9.91 -1.59
N ALA A 202 12.33 8.81 -1.79
CA ALA A 202 13.57 8.79 -2.53
C ALA A 202 13.42 9.41 -3.94
N PRO A 203 14.44 10.11 -4.45
CA PRO A 203 14.40 10.73 -5.77
C PRO A 203 13.97 9.75 -6.87
N LEU A 204 13.26 10.27 -7.87
CA LEU A 204 12.84 9.46 -9.02
C LEU A 204 14.06 9.01 -9.84
N PRO A 205 14.18 7.70 -10.15
CA PRO A 205 15.29 7.20 -10.95
C PRO A 205 15.12 7.62 -12.41
N GLN A 206 16.22 7.80 -13.14
CA GLN A 206 16.19 8.19 -14.55
C GLN A 206 15.68 7.07 -15.48
N SER A 207 15.73 5.82 -15.01
CA SER A 207 15.22 4.63 -15.69
C SER A 207 14.67 3.65 -14.65
N ARG A 208 14.14 2.49 -15.07
CA ARG A 208 13.60 1.52 -14.13
C ARG A 208 14.66 1.11 -13.11
N PRO A 209 14.39 1.24 -11.80
CA PRO A 209 15.39 1.01 -10.77
C PRO A 209 15.70 -0.48 -10.54
N TYR A 210 14.80 -1.37 -10.95
CA TYR A 210 14.90 -2.81 -10.71
C TYR A 210 14.18 -3.61 -11.81
N ALA A 211 14.46 -4.91 -11.88
CA ALA A 211 13.64 -5.84 -12.65
C ALA A 211 12.25 -5.97 -12.00
N VAL A 212 11.20 -6.11 -12.82
CA VAL A 212 9.81 -6.19 -12.33
C VAL A 212 9.19 -7.51 -12.75
N ARG A 213 8.79 -8.33 -11.76
CA ARG A 213 7.95 -9.51 -12.00
C ARG A 213 6.50 -9.05 -12.12
N MET A 214 5.95 -9.17 -13.32
CA MET A 214 4.57 -8.82 -13.65
C MET A 214 3.57 -9.87 -13.13
N PRO A 215 2.30 -9.47 -12.89
CA PRO A 215 1.25 -10.42 -12.48
C PRO A 215 0.85 -11.41 -13.58
N TRP A 216 1.07 -11.08 -14.85
CA TRP A 216 0.78 -11.91 -16.02
C TRP A 216 1.48 -11.34 -17.27
N ASP A 217 1.44 -12.06 -18.40
CA ASP A 217 2.22 -11.71 -19.60
C ASP A 217 1.59 -10.64 -20.49
N GLY A 218 0.30 -10.34 -20.34
CA GLY A 218 -0.42 -9.40 -21.21
C GLY A 218 -0.37 -7.93 -20.78
N VAL A 219 0.57 -7.55 -19.92
CA VAL A 219 0.68 -6.17 -19.42
C VAL A 219 1.28 -5.25 -20.49
N GLU A 220 0.54 -4.21 -20.87
CA GLU A 220 1.03 -3.14 -21.74
C GLU A 220 1.67 -2.03 -20.92
N VAL A 221 3.00 -1.89 -21.02
CA VAL A 221 3.75 -0.94 -20.17
C VAL A 221 3.94 0.45 -20.80
N ASN A 222 3.85 0.55 -22.13
CA ASN A 222 4.07 1.82 -22.82
C ASN A 222 2.97 2.82 -22.43
N GLY A 223 3.36 3.95 -21.83
CA GLY A 223 2.42 4.97 -21.37
C GLY A 223 1.55 4.53 -20.20
N ILE A 224 1.96 3.51 -19.44
CA ILE A 224 1.14 2.98 -18.35
C ILE A 224 0.81 4.03 -17.28
N CYS A 225 1.70 5.03 -17.09
CA CYS A 225 1.55 6.15 -16.17
C CYS A 225 1.54 7.53 -16.87
N SER A 226 1.07 7.60 -18.11
CA SER A 226 0.88 8.86 -18.86
C SER A 226 -0.08 9.82 -18.15
#